data_AF-A0A9D8YCI2-F1
#
_entry.id   AF-A0A9D8YCI2-F1
#
_cell.length_a   1.000
_cell.length_b   1.000
_cell.length_c   1.000
_cell.angle_alpha   90.00
_cell.angle_beta   90.00
_cell.angle_gamma   90.00
#
_symmetry.space_group_name_H-M   'P 1'
#
loop_
_entity.id
_entity.type
_entity.pdbx_description
1 polymer ?
#
loop_
_entity_poly.entity_id
_entity_poly.type
_entity_poly.pdbx_seq_one_letter_code
_entity_poly.pdbx_strand_id
1 'polypeptide(L)'
;MSVLIRPVITEKLSRLMEVENKYTFEVAKNASKPEIKRAVEAQYPGVKVAKVNTLIMPSKPKGRFTRSGFQAGRTATWKKAIITIKEGEIDFFSEV
;
A
#
# COMPACT_ATOMS: atom_id res chain seq x y z
N MET A 1 5.25 -14.61 7.00
CA MET A 1 4.50 -13.99 5.89
C MET A 1 4.43 -12.50 6.19
N SER A 2 5.02 -11.63 5.36
CA SER A 2 5.04 -10.18 5.63
C SER A 2 3.66 -9.56 5.36
N VAL A 3 3.19 -8.74 6.29
CA VAL A 3 1.89 -8.05 6.18
C VAL A 3 2.02 -6.80 5.31
N LEU A 4 3.10 -6.04 5.50
CA LEU A 4 3.48 -4.89 4.68
C LEU A 4 4.38 -5.38 3.54
N ILE A 5 4.07 -5.01 2.30
CA ILE A 5 4.83 -5.43 1.12
C ILE A 5 5.71 -4.27 0.63
N ARG A 6 5.11 -3.10 0.39
CA ARG A 6 5.82 -1.89 -0.04
C ARG A 6 4.99 -0.63 0.16
N PRO A 7 5.60 0.56 0.30
CA PRO A 7 4.89 1.82 0.24
C PRO A 7 4.39 2.11 -1.19
N VAL A 8 3.32 2.90 -1.28
CA VAL A 8 2.74 3.33 -2.55
C VAL A 8 2.78 4.84 -2.64
N ILE A 9 3.57 5.34 -3.58
CA ILE A 9 3.77 6.77 -3.82
C ILE A 9 3.13 7.13 -5.16
N THR A 10 2.24 8.12 -5.12
CA THR A 10 1.64 8.78 -6.29
C THR A 10 1.31 10.21 -5.88
N GLU A 11 1.22 11.18 -6.79
CA GLU A 11 0.92 12.59 -6.47
C GLU A 11 -0.26 12.77 -5.49
N LYS A 12 -1.38 12.07 -5.73
CA LYS A 12 -2.56 12.12 -4.84
C LYS A 12 -2.24 11.65 -3.42
N LEU A 13 -1.40 10.64 -3.28
CA LEU A 13 -1.06 10.04 -1.99
C LEU A 13 -0.05 10.92 -1.24
N SER A 14 0.90 11.54 -1.95
CA SER A 14 1.78 12.55 -1.38
C SER A 14 0.98 13.73 -0.82
N ARG A 15 -0.03 14.20 -1.56
CA ARG A 15 -0.94 15.25 -1.04
C ARG A 15 -1.71 14.81 0.21
N LEU A 16 -2.18 13.56 0.26
CA LEU A 16 -2.88 13.02 1.44
C LEU A 16 -1.95 12.85 2.64
N MET A 17 -0.67 12.58 2.38
CA MET A 17 0.36 12.52 3.40
C MET A 17 0.57 13.89 4.04
N GLU A 18 0.81 14.92 3.22
CA GLU A 18 1.07 16.29 3.67
C GLU A 18 -0.13 16.92 4.40
N VAL A 19 -1.35 16.71 3.90
CA VAL A 19 -2.54 17.40 4.42
C VAL A 19 -3.20 16.64 5.56
N GLU A 20 -3.19 15.31 5.52
CA GLU A 20 -4.02 14.48 6.41
C GLU A 20 -3.24 13.40 7.18
N ASN A 21 -1.90 13.39 7.10
CA ASN A 21 -1.05 12.35 7.71
C ASN A 21 -1.52 10.92 7.36
N LYS A 22 -1.92 10.75 6.09
CA LYS A 22 -2.38 9.47 5.54
C LYS A 22 -1.33 8.84 4.66
N TYR A 23 -0.95 7.64 5.04
CA TYR A 23 0.10 6.86 4.42
C TYR A 23 -0.48 5.62 3.74
N THR A 24 0.06 5.25 2.59
CA THR A 24 -0.52 4.17 1.78
C THR A 24 0.49 3.07 1.51
N PHE A 25 0.06 1.83 1.74
CA PHE A 25 0.87 0.64 1.54
C PHE A 25 0.16 -0.38 0.66
N GLU A 26 0.94 -1.14 -0.09
CA GLU A 26 0.54 -2.44 -0.58
C GLU A 26 0.75 -3.46 0.53
N VAL A 27 -0.30 -4.24 0.83
CA VAL A 27 -0.32 -5.21 1.92
C VAL A 27 -0.78 -6.57 1.42
N ALA A 28 -0.47 -7.61 2.20
CA ALA A 28 -0.92 -8.96 1.90
C ALA A 28 -2.46 -9.03 1.80
N LYS A 29 -2.96 -9.75 0.78
CA LYS A 29 -4.41 -9.88 0.54
C LYS A 29 -5.19 -10.48 1.71
N ASN A 30 -4.54 -11.33 2.48
CA ASN A 30 -5.16 -12.02 3.61
C ASN A 30 -5.09 -11.20 4.90
N ALA A 31 -4.35 -10.09 4.92
CA ALA A 31 -4.16 -9.31 6.13
C ALA A 31 -5.44 -8.59 6.59
N SER A 32 -5.75 -8.69 7.87
CA SER A 32 -6.85 -7.99 8.52
C SER A 32 -6.43 -6.58 8.99
N LYS A 33 -7.40 -5.69 9.26
CA LYS A 33 -7.09 -4.31 9.72
C LYS A 33 -6.29 -4.28 11.04
N PRO A 34 -6.61 -5.10 12.06
CA PRO A 34 -5.83 -5.17 13.28
C PRO A 34 -4.39 -5.65 13.05
N GLU A 35 -4.18 -6.61 12.15
CA GLU A 35 -2.84 -7.08 11.78
C GLU A 35 -2.01 -5.99 11.10
N ILE A 36 -2.60 -5.27 10.14
CA ILE A 36 -1.92 -4.15 9.45
C ILE A 36 -1.52 -3.08 10.46
N LYS A 37 -2.40 -2.74 11.41
CA LYS A 37 -2.09 -1.77 12.47
C LYS A 37 -0.86 -2.22 13.28
N ARG A 38 -0.87 -3.45 13.78
CA ARG A 38 0.25 -4.00 14.56
C ARG A 38 1.55 -4.06 13.74
N ALA A 39 1.47 -4.42 12.46
CA ALA A 39 2.63 -4.50 11.60
C ALA A 39 3.28 -3.12 11.37
N VAL A 40 2.47 -2.08 11.15
CA VAL A 40 2.97 -0.70 11.00
C VAL A 40 3.61 -0.22 12.30
N GLU A 41 2.94 -0.39 13.44
CA GLU A 41 3.47 0.03 14.74
C GLU A 41 4.74 -0.74 15.15
N ALA A 42 4.88 -1.99 14.71
CA ALA A 42 6.08 -2.79 14.94
C ALA A 42 7.27 -2.41 14.03
N GLN A 43 7.00 -2.04 12.77
CA GLN A 43 8.04 -1.72 11.80
C GLN A 43 8.53 -0.27 11.89
N TYR A 44 7.68 0.65 12.37
CA TYR A 44 8.01 2.06 12.53
C TYR A 44 7.90 2.47 14.01
N PRO A 45 9.00 2.39 14.78
CA PRO A 45 9.01 2.77 16.19
C PRO A 45 8.60 4.24 16.37
N GLY A 46 7.67 4.51 17.28
CA GLY A 46 7.20 5.87 17.57
C GLY A 46 5.97 6.30 16.77
N VAL A 47 5.50 5.48 15.82
CA VAL A 47 4.25 5.73 15.09
C VAL A 47 3.05 5.18 15.87
N LYS A 48 2.00 5.99 16.03
CA LYS A 48 0.69 5.53 16.54
C LYS A 48 -0.37 5.57 15.46
N VAL A 49 -1.01 4.43 15.19
CA VAL A 49 -2.04 4.35 14.16
C VAL A 49 -3.43 4.70 14.71
N ALA A 50 -4.04 5.74 14.15
CA ALA A 50 -5.40 6.16 14.47
C ALA A 50 -6.44 5.26 13.78
N LYS A 51 -6.27 5.04 12.47
CA LYS A 51 -7.27 4.34 11.65
C LYS A 51 -6.63 3.61 10.47
N VAL A 52 -7.22 2.48 10.10
CA VAL A 52 -6.82 1.72 8.90
C VAL A 52 -8.03 1.52 7.98
N ASN A 53 -7.88 1.95 6.74
CA ASN A 53 -8.82 1.76 5.65
C ASN A 53 -8.19 0.83 4.62
N THR A 54 -8.90 -0.22 4.21
CA THR A 54 -8.39 -1.20 3.26
C THR A 54 -9.32 -1.33 2.07
N LEU A 55 -8.77 -1.52 0.89
CA LEU A 55 -9.51 -1.81 -0.34
C LEU A 55 -8.74 -2.80 -1.20
N ILE A 56 -9.45 -3.62 -1.98
CA ILE A 56 -8.84 -4.55 -2.93
C ILE A 56 -8.79 -3.85 -4.29
N MET A 57 -7.60 -3.70 -4.85
CA MET A 57 -7.43 -3.13 -6.17
C MET A 57 -7.77 -4.20 -7.23
N PRO A 58 -8.71 -3.93 -8.15
CA PRO A 58 -9.09 -4.88 -9.17
C PRO A 58 -7.96 -5.10 -10.18
N SER A 59 -7.91 -6.32 -10.70
CA SER A 59 -6.95 -6.71 -11.72
C SER A 59 -7.28 -6.00 -13.03
N LYS A 60 -6.30 -5.32 -13.61
CA LYS A 60 -6.44 -4.69 -14.94
C LYS A 60 -5.98 -5.66 -16.03
N PRO A 61 -6.75 -5.86 -17.12
CA PRO A 61 -6.28 -6.60 -18.28
C PRO A 61 -5.09 -5.88 -18.91
N LYS A 62 -4.10 -6.65 -19.35
CA LYS A 62 -2.96 -6.17 -20.12
C LYS A 62 -2.89 -6.99 -21.40
N GLY A 63 -2.94 -6.33 -22.54
CA GLY A 63 -2.72 -6.94 -23.84
C GLY A 63 -1.56 -6.24 -24.53
N ARG A 64 -0.69 -7.01 -25.18
CA ARG A 64 0.40 -6.46 -25.99
C ARG A 64 0.58 -7.31 -27.24
N PHE A 65 0.80 -6.63 -28.37
CA PHE A 65 1.30 -7.29 -29.57
C PHE A 65 2.80 -7.60 -29.42
N THR A 66 3.15 -8.85 -29.67
CA THR A 66 4.52 -9.35 -29.71
C THR A 66 4.79 -9.95 -31.08
N ARG A 67 6.05 -10.24 -31.41
CA ARG A 67 6.42 -10.88 -32.69
C ARG A 67 5.74 -12.23 -32.91
N SER A 68 5.36 -12.93 -31.83
CA SER A 68 4.64 -14.21 -31.86
C SER A 68 3.10 -14.06 -31.82
N GLY A 69 2.56 -12.84 -31.96
CA GLY A 69 1.12 -12.56 -31.91
C GLY A 69 0.66 -11.77 -30.69
N PHE A 70 -0.65 -11.74 -30.46
CA PHE A 70 -1.27 -11.01 -29.34
C PHE A 70 -1.12 -11.80 -28.03
N GLN A 71 -0.39 -11.24 -27.08
CA GLN A 71 -0.30 -11.78 -25.73
C GLN A 71 -1.29 -11.07 -24.81
N ALA A 72 -2.25 -11.83 -24.30
CA ALA A 72 -3.22 -11.38 -23.30
C ALA A 72 -2.81 -11.86 -21.91
N GLY A 73 -2.91 -10.98 -20.93
CA GLY A 73 -2.65 -11.27 -19.53
C GLY A 73 -3.41 -10.32 -18.62
N ARG A 74 -3.20 -10.48 -17.31
CA ARG A 74 -3.82 -9.63 -16.30
C ARG A 74 -2.81 -9.25 -15.24
N THR A 75 -2.93 -8.02 -14.74
CA THR A 75 -2.11 -7.57 -13.62
C THR A 75 -2.58 -8.24 -12.34
N ALA A 76 -1.67 -8.56 -11.42
CA ALA A 76 -2.05 -9.12 -10.13
C ALA A 76 -2.99 -8.16 -9.36
N THR A 77 -4.01 -8.71 -8.70
CA THR A 77 -4.73 -7.96 -7.66
C THR A 77 -3.81 -7.74 -6.47
N TRP A 78 -4.06 -6.68 -5.71
CA TRP A 78 -3.34 -6.38 -4.47
C TRP A 78 -4.28 -5.67 -3.50
N LYS A 79 -3.98 -5.72 -2.20
CA LYS A 79 -4.73 -4.98 -1.19
C LYS A 79 -4.00 -3.69 -0.90
N LYS A 80 -4.71 -2.57 -1.02
CA LYS A 80 -4.23 -1.24 -0.65
C LYS A 80 -4.70 -0.94 0.77
N ALA A 81 -3.79 -0.53 1.63
CA ALA A 81 -4.07 -0.01 2.96
C ALA A 81 -3.75 1.48 3.01
N ILE A 82 -4.71 2.29 3.43
CA ILE A 82 -4.56 3.71 3.76
C ILE A 82 -4.61 3.80 5.28
N ILE A 83 -3.52 4.23 5.88
CA ILE A 83 -3.31 4.30 7.31
C ILE A 83 -3.25 5.76 7.73
N THR A 84 -4.08 6.14 8.68
CA THR A 84 -4.07 7.46 9.30
C THR A 84 -3.23 7.38 10.57
N ILE A 85 -2.21 8.22 10.66
CA ILE A 85 -1.31 8.30 11.81
C ILE A 85 -1.79 9.39 12.77
N LYS A 86 -1.69 9.13 14.07
CA LYS A 86 -1.99 10.10 15.13
C LYS A 86 -0.73 10.88 15.53
N GLU A 87 0.36 10.17 15.75
CA GLU A 87 1.64 10.68 16.24
C GLU A 87 2.77 9.93 15.54
N GLY A 88 3.85 10.63 15.23
CA GLY A 88 4.99 10.12 14.47
C GLY A 88 4.85 10.32 12.98
N GLU A 89 5.93 10.08 12.26
CA GLU A 89 6.02 10.18 10.81
C GLU A 89 6.69 8.92 10.26
N ILE A 90 6.22 8.46 9.10
CA ILE A 90 6.85 7.35 8.39
C ILE A 90 7.72 7.93 7.28
N ASP A 91 9.01 7.65 7.32
CA ASP A 91 9.92 7.97 6.23
C ASP A 91 9.93 6.84 5.19
N PHE A 92 9.54 7.15 3.95
CA PHE A 92 9.54 6.21 2.81
C PHE A 92 10.80 6.27 1.97
N PHE A 93 11.58 7.33 2.10
CA PHE A 93 12.67 7.63 1.17
C PHE A 93 13.97 6.92 1.53
N SER A 94 14.01 6.26 2.70
CA SER A 94 15.12 5.41 3.12
C SER A 94 15.15 4.03 2.45
N GLU A 95 14.06 3.60 1.79
CA GLU A 95 13.94 2.29 1.13
C GLU A 95 13.97 2.36 -0.43
N VAL A 96 14.28 3.52 -1.02
CA VAL A 96 14.38 3.71 -2.49
C VAL A 96 15.82 3.71 -2.97
#